data_AF-A0A9Q5QZD0-F1
#
_entry.id   AF-A0A9Q5QZD0-F1
#
_cell.length_a   1.000
_cell.length_b   1.000
_cell.length_c   1.000
_cell.angle_alpha   90.00
_cell.angle_beta   90.00
_cell.angle_gamma   90.00
#
_symmetry.space_group_name_H-M   'P 1'
#
loop_
_entity.id
_entity.type
_entity.pdbx_description
1 polymer ?
#
loop_
_entity_poly.entity_id
_entity_poly.type
_entity_poly.pdbx_seq_one_letter_code
_entity_poly.pdbx_strand_id
1 'polypeptide(L)'
;MSDQSSASSRTPFEILQFRVAEAYWIWKVWKQLYMVGQGGIQEAEERMDVLNRFGVNFFRMLKGSLLQDVILRVCKWTDPEATQVRGVERPNLSLANALANAKSSLTPEQACKAEALLKKFKSVTPGLVQRRHWLYAHDDFNVATGKEDVPKVSDTDVDIALQCAVDLMTVLDPKSADVEFGYGETIAIGDGNSIVEAMRYAKRWVKHCRRYGRALDWDGVPGTDEKPL
;
A
#
# COMPACT_ATOMS: atom_id res chain seq x y z
N MET A 1 25.81 -27.40 22.28
CA MET A 1 25.26 -26.14 22.83
C MET A 1 24.30 -25.60 21.79
N SER A 2 23.02 -25.89 21.96
CA SER A 2 21.96 -25.53 21.03
C SER A 2 21.48 -24.14 21.43
N ASP A 3 21.86 -23.14 20.63
CA ASP A 3 21.39 -21.77 20.78
C ASP A 3 19.93 -21.75 20.33
N GLN A 4 19.01 -22.07 21.25
CA GLN A 4 17.59 -21.84 21.04
C GLN A 4 17.37 -20.33 21.09
N SER A 5 17.60 -19.69 19.95
CA SER A 5 17.12 -18.34 19.66
C SER A 5 15.62 -18.35 19.94
N SER A 6 15.24 -17.84 21.12
CA SER A 6 13.86 -17.58 21.46
C SER A 6 13.39 -16.50 20.49
N ALA A 7 12.73 -16.93 19.41
CA ALA A 7 12.07 -16.02 18.51
C ALA A 7 11.11 -15.17 19.35
N SER A 8 11.51 -13.92 19.62
CA SER A 8 10.70 -12.97 20.37
C SER A 8 9.35 -12.89 19.66
N SER A 9 8.30 -13.37 20.31
CA SER A 9 6.96 -13.36 19.75
C SER A 9 6.53 -11.90 19.61
N ARG A 10 6.43 -11.41 18.37
CA ARG A 10 5.98 -10.04 18.10
C ARG A 10 4.62 -9.81 18.76
N THR A 11 4.47 -8.65 19.41
CA THR A 11 3.22 -8.23 20.01
C THR A 11 2.17 -7.95 18.92
N PRO A 12 0.86 -8.02 19.23
CA PRO A 12 -0.19 -7.63 18.28
C PRO A 12 0.01 -6.20 17.73
N PHE A 13 0.54 -5.30 18.55
CA PHE A 13 0.83 -3.93 18.16
C PHE A 13 1.96 -3.84 17.11
N GLU A 14 3.09 -4.53 17.34
CA GLU A 14 4.21 -4.60 16.38
C GLU A 14 3.78 -5.25 15.06
N ILE A 15 2.92 -6.27 15.12
CA ILE A 15 2.34 -6.88 13.93
C ILE A 15 1.48 -5.84 13.18
N LEU A 16 0.63 -5.08 13.88
CA LEU A 16 -0.18 -4.05 13.25
C LEU A 16 0.68 -2.93 12.63
N GLN A 17 1.71 -2.44 13.32
CA GLN A 17 2.67 -1.46 12.78
C GLN A 17 3.27 -1.95 11.47
N PHE A 18 3.77 -3.20 11.46
CA PHE A 18 4.32 -3.81 10.26
C PHE A 18 3.27 -3.89 9.13
N ARG A 19 2.01 -4.23 9.44
CA ARG A 19 0.93 -4.27 8.43
C ARG A 19 0.59 -2.89 7.87
N VAL A 20 0.62 -1.86 8.71
CA VAL A 20 0.44 -0.47 8.27
C VAL A 20 1.58 -0.06 7.34
N ALA A 21 2.82 -0.41 7.70
CA ALA A 21 4.01 -0.08 6.90
C ALA A 21 3.98 -0.77 5.54
N GLU A 22 3.63 -2.06 5.52
CA GLU A 22 3.46 -2.84 4.31
C GLU A 22 2.39 -2.25 3.38
N ALA A 23 1.23 -1.85 3.90
CA ALA A 23 0.19 -1.24 3.07
C ALA A 23 0.61 0.12 2.54
N TYR A 24 1.26 0.94 3.37
CA TYR A 24 1.78 2.24 2.96
C TYR A 24 2.83 2.10 1.85
N TRP A 25 3.71 1.10 1.97
CA TRP A 25 4.69 0.77 0.95
C TRP A 25 4.05 0.35 -0.37
N ILE A 26 3.09 -0.58 -0.34
CA ILE A 26 2.36 -1.03 -1.54
C ILE A 26 1.66 0.15 -2.20
N TRP A 27 1.06 1.04 -1.40
CA TRP A 27 0.44 2.26 -1.89
C TRP A 27 1.46 3.20 -2.53
N LYS A 28 2.62 3.42 -1.91
CA LYS A 28 3.73 4.20 -2.49
C LYS A 28 4.15 3.64 -3.85
N VAL A 29 4.35 2.33 -3.97
CA VAL A 29 4.67 1.66 -5.25
C VAL A 29 3.57 1.87 -6.28
N TRP A 30 2.30 1.73 -5.88
CA TRP A 30 1.16 2.00 -6.76
C TRP A 30 1.18 3.43 -7.30
N LYS A 31 1.41 4.43 -6.43
CA LYS A 31 1.52 5.83 -6.83
C LYS A 31 2.68 6.07 -7.79
N GLN A 32 3.85 5.49 -7.52
CA GLN A 32 5.01 5.59 -8.40
C GLN A 32 4.74 5.02 -9.80
N LEU A 33 3.96 3.94 -9.91
CA LEU A 33 3.64 3.32 -11.18
C LEU A 33 2.54 4.07 -11.95
N TYR A 34 1.50 4.57 -11.26
CA TYR A 34 0.24 4.96 -11.91
C TYR A 34 -0.24 6.39 -11.65
N MET A 35 0.36 7.13 -10.71
CA MET A 35 -0.04 8.50 -10.42
C MET A 35 0.91 9.53 -11.03
N VAL A 36 0.39 10.76 -11.09
CA VAL A 36 1.17 11.95 -11.44
C VAL A 36 2.28 12.14 -10.40
N GLY A 37 3.53 11.99 -10.86
CA GLY A 37 4.73 12.33 -10.11
C GLY A 37 4.97 13.83 -10.08
N GLN A 38 6.16 14.25 -9.64
CA GLN A 38 6.53 15.67 -9.61
C GLN A 38 6.61 16.31 -11.01
N GLY A 39 6.77 15.52 -12.08
CA GLY A 39 6.80 15.99 -13.46
C GLY A 39 5.42 16.25 -14.09
N GLY A 40 4.33 16.14 -13.33
CA GLY A 40 2.99 16.51 -13.80
C GLY A 40 2.33 15.50 -14.74
N ILE A 41 1.26 15.92 -15.41
CA ILE A 41 0.41 15.06 -16.24
C ILE A 41 1.20 14.39 -17.37
N GLN A 42 2.10 15.14 -18.02
CA GLN A 42 2.92 14.63 -19.12
C GLN A 42 3.80 13.46 -18.68
N GLU A 43 4.43 13.57 -17.51
CA GLU A 43 5.24 12.47 -16.97
C GLU A 43 4.38 11.22 -16.73
N ALA A 44 3.17 11.39 -16.19
CA ALA A 44 2.25 10.28 -15.95
C ALA A 44 1.83 9.59 -17.26
N GLU A 45 1.52 10.37 -18.29
CA GLU A 45 1.18 9.85 -19.62
C GLU A 45 2.35 9.07 -20.23
N GLU A 46 3.57 9.61 -20.15
CA GLU A 46 4.78 8.93 -20.62
C GLU A 46 5.07 7.64 -19.85
N ARG A 47 4.88 7.64 -18.53
CA ARG A 47 4.99 6.44 -17.69
C ARG A 47 3.98 5.38 -18.14
N MET A 48 2.72 5.76 -18.30
CA MET A 48 1.67 4.85 -18.75
C MET A 48 1.92 4.31 -20.17
N ASP A 49 2.42 5.13 -21.10
CA ASP A 49 2.84 4.67 -22.43
C ASP A 49 3.93 3.59 -22.35
N VAL A 50 4.96 3.84 -21.53
CA VAL A 50 6.05 2.88 -21.31
C VAL A 50 5.50 1.56 -20.77
N LEU A 51 4.71 1.58 -19.70
CA LEU A 51 4.14 0.38 -19.10
C LEU A 51 3.25 -0.38 -20.10
N ASN A 52 2.34 0.32 -20.78
CA ASN A 52 1.39 -0.29 -21.70
C ASN A 52 2.07 -0.94 -22.91
N ARG A 53 3.21 -0.39 -23.36
CA ARG A 53 3.98 -0.93 -24.47
C ARG A 53 4.63 -2.28 -24.18
N PHE A 54 5.00 -2.55 -22.93
CA PHE A 54 5.56 -3.84 -22.52
C PHE A 54 4.49 -4.87 -22.15
N GLY A 55 3.34 -4.43 -21.62
CA GLY A 55 2.28 -5.35 -21.26
C GLY A 55 1.05 -4.68 -20.68
N VAL A 56 0.21 -4.08 -21.54
CA VAL A 56 -1.04 -3.41 -21.13
C VAL A 56 -1.92 -4.27 -20.21
N ASN A 57 -2.09 -5.56 -20.50
CA ASN A 57 -2.90 -6.46 -19.69
C ASN A 57 -2.26 -6.74 -18.32
N PHE A 58 -0.95 -6.96 -18.30
CA PHE A 58 -0.21 -7.19 -17.07
C PHE A 58 -0.30 -5.97 -16.14
N PHE A 59 0.00 -4.77 -16.64
CA PHE A 59 -0.05 -3.55 -15.83
C PHE A 59 -1.46 -3.15 -15.42
N ARG A 60 -2.47 -3.42 -16.25
CA ARG A 60 -3.86 -3.26 -15.85
C ARG A 60 -4.25 -4.18 -14.70
N MET A 61 -3.85 -5.46 -14.76
CA MET A 61 -4.08 -6.40 -13.65
C MET A 61 -3.32 -5.97 -12.39
N LEU A 62 -2.04 -5.63 -12.53
CA LEU A 62 -1.20 -5.19 -11.41
C LEU A 62 -1.77 -3.93 -10.72
N LYS A 63 -2.23 -2.94 -11.50
CA LYS A 63 -2.91 -1.74 -10.97
C LYS A 63 -4.11 -2.11 -10.09
N GLY A 64 -4.94 -3.03 -10.57
CA GLY A 64 -6.10 -3.52 -9.83
C GLY A 64 -5.70 -4.26 -8.55
N SER A 65 -4.80 -5.23 -8.65
CA SER A 65 -4.38 -6.08 -7.53
C SER A 65 -3.75 -5.28 -6.39
N LEU A 66 -2.84 -4.34 -6.70
CA LEU A 66 -2.19 -3.51 -5.69
C LEU A 66 -3.19 -2.60 -4.97
N LEU A 67 -4.09 -1.94 -5.70
CA LEU A 67 -5.12 -1.09 -5.10
C LEU A 67 -6.08 -1.90 -4.21
N GLN A 68 -6.52 -3.06 -4.70
CA GLN A 68 -7.40 -3.96 -3.93
C GLN A 68 -6.73 -4.41 -2.63
N ASP A 69 -5.45 -4.80 -2.67
CA ASP A 69 -4.72 -5.22 -1.47
C ASP A 69 -4.64 -4.11 -0.41
N VAL A 70 -4.35 -2.88 -0.83
CA VAL A 70 -4.33 -1.71 0.07
C VAL A 70 -5.71 -1.47 0.68
N ILE A 71 -6.78 -1.45 -0.13
CA ILE A 71 -8.17 -1.27 0.33
C ILE A 71 -8.53 -2.33 1.38
N LEU A 72 -8.16 -3.58 1.13
CA LEU A 72 -8.45 -4.69 2.05
C LEU A 72 -7.77 -4.54 3.39
N ARG A 73 -6.49 -4.14 3.39
CA ARG A 73 -5.72 -3.90 4.60
C ARG A 73 -6.36 -2.77 5.40
N VAL A 74 -6.69 -1.65 4.75
CA VAL A 74 -7.39 -0.52 5.38
C VAL A 74 -8.73 -0.97 5.99
N CYS A 75 -9.51 -1.77 5.26
CA CYS A 75 -10.81 -2.25 5.74
C CYS A 75 -10.72 -3.26 6.89
N LYS A 76 -9.59 -3.93 7.11
CA LYS A 76 -9.41 -4.79 8.30
C LYS A 76 -9.16 -3.94 9.54
N TRP A 77 -8.57 -2.77 9.37
CA TRP A 77 -8.25 -1.87 10.49
C TRP A 77 -9.45 -1.06 11.00
N THR A 78 -10.53 -1.01 10.23
CA THR A 78 -11.80 -0.36 10.61
C THR A 78 -12.64 -1.21 11.54
N ASP A 79 -12.34 -2.51 11.65
CA ASP A 79 -13.05 -3.43 12.52
C ASP A 79 -13.07 -2.93 13.97
N PRO A 80 -14.10 -3.26 14.77
CA PRO A 80 -14.15 -2.91 16.19
C PRO A 80 -12.96 -3.52 16.94
N GLU A 81 -12.80 -3.14 18.21
CA GLU A 81 -11.75 -3.70 19.08
C GLU A 81 -11.82 -5.23 19.17
N ALA A 82 -13.03 -5.77 19.29
CA ALA A 82 -13.29 -7.19 19.34
C ALA A 82 -14.59 -7.54 18.62
N THR A 83 -14.73 -8.81 18.23
CA THR A 83 -15.98 -9.36 17.67
C THR A 83 -16.39 -10.61 18.41
N GLN A 84 -17.69 -10.86 18.51
CA GLN A 84 -18.20 -12.12 19.05
C GLN A 84 -18.21 -13.20 17.95
N VAL A 85 -17.47 -14.28 18.17
CA VAL A 85 -17.43 -15.45 17.28
C VAL A 85 -17.90 -16.66 18.08
N ARG A 86 -19.09 -17.16 17.75
CA ARG A 86 -19.73 -18.31 18.44
C ARG A 86 -19.85 -18.09 19.95
N GLY A 87 -20.24 -16.88 20.36
CA GLY A 87 -20.40 -16.49 21.77
C GLY A 87 -19.09 -16.18 22.51
N VAL A 88 -17.92 -16.29 21.86
CA VAL A 88 -16.62 -15.94 22.43
C VAL A 88 -16.15 -14.62 21.86
N GLU A 89 -15.82 -13.65 22.71
CA GLU A 89 -15.19 -12.40 22.30
C GLU A 89 -13.76 -12.65 21.84
N ARG A 90 -13.43 -12.16 20.65
CA ARG A 90 -12.09 -12.29 20.06
C ARG A 90 -11.55 -10.90 19.71
N PRO A 91 -10.33 -10.54 20.17
CA PRO A 91 -9.72 -9.28 19.80
C PRO A 91 -9.41 -9.27 18.31
N ASN A 92 -9.68 -8.15 17.66
CA ASN A 92 -9.33 -7.94 16.26
C ASN A 92 -7.98 -7.26 16.16
N LEU A 93 -7.25 -7.55 15.08
CA LEU A 93 -6.05 -6.80 14.72
C LEU A 93 -6.44 -5.47 14.06
N SER A 94 -7.05 -4.58 14.84
CA SER A 94 -7.61 -3.30 14.39
C SER A 94 -6.98 -2.10 15.11
N LEU A 95 -7.13 -0.90 14.54
CA LEU A 95 -6.64 0.34 15.16
C LEU A 95 -7.39 0.66 16.46
N ALA A 96 -8.65 0.25 16.56
CA ALA A 96 -9.43 0.39 17.79
C ALA A 96 -8.86 -0.46 18.92
N ASN A 97 -8.50 -1.73 18.64
CA ASN A 97 -7.85 -2.59 19.63
C ASN A 97 -6.47 -2.07 20.02
N ALA A 98 -5.67 -1.60 19.06
CA ALA A 98 -4.36 -1.02 19.35
C ALA A 98 -4.45 0.20 20.28
N LEU A 99 -5.40 1.11 20.03
CA LEU A 99 -5.65 2.25 20.91
C LEU A 99 -6.11 1.82 22.30
N ALA A 100 -7.04 0.86 22.39
CA ALA A 100 -7.53 0.36 23.67
C ALA A 100 -6.40 -0.23 24.53
N ASN A 101 -5.53 -1.05 23.93
CA ASN A 101 -4.39 -1.65 24.61
C ASN A 101 -3.34 -0.63 25.07
N ALA A 102 -3.14 0.44 24.30
CA ALA A 102 -2.17 1.49 24.61
C ALA A 102 -2.73 2.56 25.56
N LYS A 103 -4.05 2.62 25.78
CA LYS A 103 -4.72 3.76 26.44
C LYS A 103 -4.15 4.10 27.82
N SER A 104 -3.76 3.10 28.60
CA SER A 104 -3.20 3.30 29.95
C SER A 104 -1.79 3.89 29.97
N SER A 105 -1.04 3.81 28.86
CA SER A 105 0.32 4.35 28.75
C SER A 105 0.41 5.71 28.08
N LEU A 106 -0.71 6.26 27.58
CA LEU A 106 -0.74 7.55 26.89
C LEU A 106 -0.97 8.71 27.86
N THR A 107 -0.38 9.88 27.57
CA THR A 107 -0.81 11.12 28.21
C THR A 107 -2.23 11.52 27.77
N PRO A 108 -2.95 12.37 28.51
CA PRO A 108 -4.27 12.85 28.09
C PRO A 108 -4.27 13.51 26.70
N GLU A 109 -3.22 14.26 26.36
CA GLU A 109 -3.09 14.88 25.04
C GLU A 109 -2.90 13.84 23.93
N GLN A 110 -2.05 12.82 24.17
CA GLN A 110 -1.83 11.73 23.23
C GLN A 110 -3.09 10.91 23.02
N ALA A 111 -3.81 10.57 24.10
CA ALA A 111 -5.07 9.83 24.02
C ALA A 111 -6.12 10.60 23.21
N CYS A 112 -6.29 11.91 23.49
CA CYS A 112 -7.20 12.78 22.74
C CYS A 112 -6.84 12.84 21.24
N LYS A 113 -5.55 13.01 20.93
CA LYS A 113 -5.06 13.01 19.54
C LYS A 113 -5.31 11.67 18.84
N ALA A 114 -5.04 10.55 19.52
CA ALA A 114 -5.24 9.21 19.00
C ALA A 114 -6.73 8.91 18.71
N GLU A 115 -7.62 9.30 19.63
CA GLU A 115 -9.07 9.18 19.43
C GLU A 115 -9.56 10.04 18.25
N ALA A 116 -9.03 11.26 18.10
CA ALA A 116 -9.34 12.12 16.96
C ALA A 116 -8.88 11.52 15.62
N LEU A 117 -7.68 10.94 15.57
CA LEU A 117 -7.15 10.25 14.39
C LEU A 117 -7.97 9.01 14.03
N LEU A 118 -8.34 8.19 15.01
CA LEU A 118 -9.20 7.02 14.80
C LEU A 118 -10.59 7.44 14.30
N LYS A 119 -11.16 8.53 14.83
CA LYS A 119 -12.44 9.08 14.37
C LYS A 119 -12.35 9.53 12.90
N LYS A 120 -11.29 10.25 12.53
CA LYS A 120 -11.04 10.69 11.15
C LYS A 120 -10.84 9.51 10.20
N PHE A 121 -10.08 8.50 10.61
CA PHE A 121 -9.90 7.25 9.87
C PHE A 121 -11.25 6.57 9.59
N LYS A 122 -12.11 6.45 10.61
CA LYS A 122 -13.46 5.88 10.46
C LYS A 122 -14.39 6.71 9.59
N SER A 123 -14.21 8.03 9.50
CA SER A 123 -15.07 8.87 8.65
C SER A 123 -14.74 8.80 7.16
N VAL A 124 -13.49 8.45 6.79
CA VAL A 124 -13.06 8.37 5.37
C VAL A 124 -13.12 6.97 4.77
N THR A 125 -13.22 5.94 5.61
CA THR A 125 -13.24 4.53 5.20
C THR A 125 -14.59 3.94 4.76
N PRO A 126 -15.79 4.57 4.94
CA PRO A 126 -17.05 3.94 4.52
C PRO A 126 -17.10 3.53 3.04
N GLY A 127 -16.61 4.39 2.14
CA GLY A 127 -16.54 4.07 0.71
C GLY A 127 -15.61 2.90 0.40
N LEU A 128 -14.48 2.79 1.12
CA LEU A 128 -13.53 1.68 1.00
C LEU A 128 -14.15 0.36 1.49
N VAL A 129 -14.86 0.39 2.62
CA VAL A 129 -15.56 -0.77 3.19
C VAL A 129 -16.68 -1.22 2.26
N GLN A 130 -17.44 -0.29 1.69
CA GLN A 130 -18.45 -0.61 0.69
C GLN A 130 -17.81 -1.25 -0.54
N ARG A 131 -16.68 -0.72 -1.03
CA ARG A 131 -15.92 -1.31 -2.13
C ARG A 131 -15.43 -2.73 -1.80
N ARG A 132 -14.95 -2.98 -0.58
CA ARG A 132 -14.60 -4.34 -0.13
C ARG A 132 -15.81 -5.27 -0.22
N HIS A 133 -16.97 -4.85 0.29
CA HIS A 133 -18.18 -5.67 0.20
C HIS A 133 -18.49 -6.00 -1.26
N TRP A 134 -18.38 -5.03 -2.16
CA TRP A 134 -18.54 -5.26 -3.61
C TRP A 134 -17.55 -6.24 -4.22
N LEU A 135 -16.28 -6.18 -3.82
CA LEU A 135 -15.25 -7.06 -4.38
C LEU A 135 -15.36 -8.52 -3.90
N TYR A 136 -15.95 -8.75 -2.72
CA TYR A 136 -15.96 -10.06 -2.05
C TYR A 136 -17.34 -10.67 -1.87
N ALA A 137 -18.37 -9.87 -1.68
CA ALA A 137 -19.74 -10.34 -1.74
C ALA A 137 -20.09 -10.50 -3.22
N HIS A 138 -20.51 -11.72 -3.58
CA HIS A 138 -21.01 -12.09 -4.90
C HIS A 138 -21.74 -10.93 -5.56
N ASP A 139 -21.23 -10.46 -6.71
CA ASP A 139 -21.82 -9.46 -7.61
C ASP A 139 -23.18 -8.98 -7.12
N ASP A 140 -23.19 -7.97 -6.24
CA ASP A 140 -24.46 -7.55 -5.65
C ASP A 140 -25.42 -7.23 -6.80
N PHE A 141 -26.60 -7.84 -6.68
CA PHE A 141 -27.54 -7.95 -7.78
C PHE A 141 -27.86 -6.59 -8.39
N ASN A 142 -27.89 -5.52 -7.58
CA ASN A 142 -28.25 -4.19 -8.07
C ASN A 142 -27.18 -3.61 -9.00
N VAL A 143 -25.88 -3.68 -8.68
CA VAL A 143 -24.86 -3.23 -9.64
C VAL A 143 -24.64 -4.24 -10.75
N ALA A 144 -24.74 -5.54 -10.47
CA ALA A 144 -24.66 -6.58 -11.50
C ALA A 144 -25.73 -6.37 -12.59
N THR A 145 -26.90 -5.85 -12.20
CA THR A 145 -28.00 -5.49 -13.11
C THR A 145 -28.01 -4.01 -13.53
N GLY A 146 -27.00 -3.21 -13.13
CA GLY A 146 -26.85 -1.81 -13.50
C GLY A 146 -27.85 -0.84 -12.85
N LYS A 147 -28.53 -1.25 -11.77
CA LYS A 147 -29.44 -0.40 -10.98
C LYS A 147 -28.70 0.54 -10.04
N GLU A 148 -27.51 0.15 -9.61
CA GLU A 148 -26.62 0.97 -8.78
C GLU A 148 -25.25 1.05 -9.46
N ASP A 149 -24.53 2.15 -9.20
CA ASP A 149 -23.14 2.30 -9.62
C ASP A 149 -22.21 1.69 -8.57
N VAL A 150 -21.09 1.10 -9.02
CA VAL A 150 -20.05 0.69 -8.08
C VAL A 150 -19.53 1.94 -7.36
N PRO A 151 -19.44 1.94 -6.01
CA PRO A 151 -18.90 3.07 -5.27
C PRO A 151 -17.52 3.45 -5.82
N LYS A 152 -17.38 4.73 -6.18
CA LYS A 152 -16.10 5.28 -6.61
C LYS A 152 -15.22 5.39 -5.36
N VAL A 153 -14.09 4.69 -5.39
CA VAL A 153 -13.03 4.90 -4.41
C VAL A 153 -12.14 6.02 -4.93
N SER A 154 -11.99 7.08 -4.13
CA SER A 154 -11.00 8.12 -4.41
C SER A 154 -9.64 7.67 -3.90
N ASP A 155 -8.60 7.84 -4.72
CA ASP A 155 -7.21 7.65 -4.28
C ASP A 155 -6.89 8.56 -3.08
N THR A 156 -7.56 9.73 -2.99
CA THR A 156 -7.47 10.64 -1.84
C THR A 156 -8.00 10.01 -0.54
N ASP A 157 -9.06 9.21 -0.61
CA ASP A 157 -9.60 8.55 0.60
C ASP A 157 -8.62 7.49 1.11
N VAL A 158 -7.95 6.78 0.19
CA VAL A 158 -6.88 5.83 0.52
C VAL A 158 -5.69 6.53 1.15
N ASP A 159 -5.23 7.64 0.57
CA ASP A 159 -4.16 8.47 1.13
C ASP A 159 -4.50 8.96 2.55
N ILE A 160 -5.70 9.52 2.75
CA ILE A 160 -6.11 10.03 4.07
C ILE A 160 -6.22 8.89 5.08
N ALA A 161 -6.79 7.74 4.69
CA ALA A 161 -6.92 6.59 5.58
C ALA A 161 -5.54 6.05 6.01
N LEU A 162 -4.61 5.87 5.06
CA LEU A 162 -3.26 5.43 5.36
C LEU A 162 -2.51 6.43 6.23
N GLN A 163 -2.61 7.73 5.95
CA GLN A 163 -1.95 8.74 6.77
C GLN A 163 -2.51 8.77 8.20
N CYS A 164 -3.83 8.66 8.36
CA CYS A 164 -4.43 8.59 9.71
C CYS A 164 -3.96 7.34 10.47
N ALA A 165 -3.80 6.20 9.79
CA ALA A 165 -3.27 4.99 10.40
C ALA A 165 -1.81 5.17 10.83
N VAL A 166 -0.96 5.72 9.96
CA VAL A 166 0.45 6.04 10.27
C VAL A 166 0.56 6.99 11.45
N ASP A 167 -0.15 8.12 11.40
CA ASP A 167 -0.15 9.13 12.46
C ASP A 167 -0.61 8.54 13.79
N LEU A 168 -1.62 7.66 13.76
CA LEU A 168 -2.11 6.96 14.94
C LEU A 168 -1.02 6.05 15.51
N MET A 169 -0.39 5.19 14.69
CA MET A 169 0.68 4.30 15.14
C MET A 169 1.86 5.10 15.74
N THR A 170 2.22 6.23 15.15
CA THR A 170 3.25 7.14 15.66
C THR A 170 2.87 7.77 17.01
N VAL A 171 1.59 8.10 17.22
CA VAL A 171 1.13 8.59 18.53
C VAL A 171 1.18 7.50 19.59
N LEU A 172 0.81 6.26 19.22
CA LEU A 172 0.81 5.12 20.13
C LEU A 172 2.23 4.66 20.49
N ASP A 173 3.17 4.82 19.58
CA ASP A 173 4.59 4.52 19.79
C ASP A 173 5.46 5.54 19.06
N PRO A 174 5.86 6.64 19.74
CA PRO A 174 6.69 7.67 19.15
C PRO A 174 8.03 7.17 18.62
N LYS A 175 8.57 6.08 19.21
CA LYS A 175 9.84 5.51 18.76
C LYS A 175 9.71 4.90 17.37
N SER A 176 8.52 4.45 16.98
CA SER A 176 8.30 3.86 15.65
C SER A 176 8.54 4.82 14.49
N ALA A 177 8.51 6.13 14.73
CA ALA A 177 8.89 7.13 13.73
C ALA A 177 10.41 7.18 13.46
N ASP A 178 11.23 6.72 14.41
CA ASP A 178 12.70 6.83 14.37
C ASP A 178 13.40 5.52 13.94
N VAL A 179 12.65 4.44 13.70
CA VAL A 179 13.18 3.11 13.32
C VAL A 179 12.68 2.65 11.94
N GLU A 180 13.11 1.46 11.51
CA GLU A 180 12.84 0.68 10.28
C GLU A 180 11.45 0.84 9.61
N PHE A 181 10.45 1.34 10.36
CA PHE A 181 9.11 1.66 9.91
C PHE A 181 8.91 3.08 9.40
N GLY A 182 9.96 3.90 9.22
CA GLY A 182 9.87 5.26 8.69
C GLY A 182 8.99 5.33 7.43
N TYR A 183 7.70 5.57 7.62
CA TYR A 183 6.66 5.20 6.64
C TYR A 183 6.85 5.95 5.32
N GLY A 184 7.42 7.16 5.35
CA GLY A 184 7.76 7.94 4.16
C GLY A 184 9.12 7.63 3.54
N GLU A 185 10.09 7.18 4.33
CA GLU A 185 11.52 7.12 3.98
C GLU A 185 11.98 5.74 3.51
N THR A 186 11.12 4.71 3.58
CA THR A 186 11.46 3.40 3.03
C THR A 186 11.75 3.53 1.53
N ILE A 187 13.00 3.33 1.15
CA ILE A 187 13.46 3.17 -0.24
C ILE A 187 13.85 1.70 -0.37
N ALA A 188 13.04 0.91 -1.07
CA ALA A 188 13.44 -0.44 -1.44
C ALA A 188 14.17 -0.40 -2.78
N ILE A 189 15.21 -1.23 -2.90
CA ILE A 189 15.80 -1.57 -4.19
C ILE A 189 14.70 -2.28 -5.01
N GLY A 190 14.35 -1.73 -6.17
CA GLY A 190 13.30 -2.28 -7.04
C GLY A 190 11.88 -1.72 -6.82
N ASP A 191 11.76 -0.46 -6.42
CA ASP A 191 10.46 0.23 -6.29
C ASP A 191 9.75 0.47 -7.64
N GLY A 192 8.57 1.10 -7.62
CA GLY A 192 7.79 1.38 -8.83
C GLY A 192 8.54 2.27 -9.83
N ASN A 193 9.34 3.22 -9.33
CA ASN A 193 10.20 4.06 -10.18
C ASN A 193 11.29 3.23 -10.86
N SER A 194 11.91 2.30 -10.13
CA SER A 194 12.94 1.40 -10.65
C SER A 194 12.41 0.55 -11.82
N ILE A 195 11.17 0.05 -11.71
CA ILE A 195 10.48 -0.67 -12.78
C ILE A 195 10.30 0.22 -14.02
N VAL A 196 9.81 1.45 -13.83
CA VAL A 196 9.63 2.42 -14.92
C VAL A 196 10.95 2.73 -15.62
N GLU A 197 12.03 2.94 -14.87
CA GLU A 197 13.35 3.22 -15.44
C GLU A 197 13.91 2.04 -16.21
N ALA A 198 13.78 0.81 -15.69
CA ALA A 198 14.16 -0.40 -16.41
C ALA A 198 13.41 -0.52 -17.75
N MET A 199 12.12 -0.19 -17.78
CA MET A 199 11.33 -0.22 -19.01
C MET A 199 11.69 0.91 -19.98
N ARG A 200 11.98 2.11 -19.48
CA ARG A 200 12.51 3.22 -20.29
C ARG A 200 13.83 2.83 -20.94
N TYR A 201 14.71 2.18 -20.19
CA TYR A 201 15.97 1.66 -20.69
C TYR A 201 15.76 0.61 -21.78
N ALA A 202 14.93 -0.40 -21.54
CA ALA A 202 14.59 -1.41 -22.53
C ALA A 202 14.00 -0.80 -23.82
N LYS A 203 13.13 0.21 -23.70
CA LYS A 203 12.58 0.95 -24.86
C LYS A 203 13.67 1.65 -25.67
N ARG A 204 14.65 2.28 -25.01
CA ARG A 204 15.82 2.91 -25.67
C ARG A 204 16.69 1.86 -26.37
N TRP A 205 16.95 0.72 -25.72
CA TRP A 205 17.75 -0.36 -26.28
C TRP A 205 17.13 -0.94 -27.56
N VAL A 206 15.83 -1.26 -27.53
CA VAL A 206 15.10 -1.74 -28.72
C VAL A 206 15.21 -0.75 -29.89
N LYS A 207 15.13 0.56 -29.62
CA LYS A 207 15.31 1.61 -30.64
C LYS A 207 16.73 1.61 -31.20
N HIS A 208 17.74 1.42 -30.34
CA HIS A 208 19.15 1.32 -30.75
C HIS A 208 19.38 0.10 -31.66
N CYS A 209 18.98 -1.11 -31.25
CA CYS A 209 19.14 -2.32 -32.05
C CYS A 209 18.51 -2.18 -33.45
N ARG A 210 17.28 -1.64 -33.53
CA ARG A 210 16.58 -1.37 -34.80
C ARG A 210 17.35 -0.42 -35.71
N ARG A 211 17.95 0.65 -35.15
CA ARG A 211 18.70 1.64 -35.94
C ARG A 211 19.98 1.06 -36.53
N TYR A 212 20.63 0.15 -35.83
CA TYR A 212 21.94 -0.38 -36.20
C TYR A 212 21.89 -1.81 -36.76
N GLY A 213 20.71 -2.35 -37.04
CA GLY A 213 20.55 -3.70 -37.60
C GLY A 213 21.11 -4.81 -36.71
N ARG A 214 21.31 -4.55 -35.41
CA ARG A 214 21.79 -5.56 -34.47
C ARG A 214 20.62 -6.44 -34.06
N ALA A 215 20.87 -7.75 -33.95
CA ALA A 215 19.99 -8.63 -33.22
C ALA A 215 19.82 -8.09 -31.79
N LEU A 216 18.69 -8.40 -31.15
CA LEU A 216 18.49 -8.16 -29.71
C LEU A 216 19.43 -9.09 -28.94
N ASP A 217 20.69 -8.69 -28.87
CA ASP A 217 21.69 -9.29 -27.99
C ASP A 217 21.61 -8.54 -26.65
N TRP A 218 21.15 -9.24 -25.63
CA TRP A 218 21.00 -8.69 -24.29
C TRP A 218 22.32 -8.67 -23.50
N ASP A 219 23.36 -9.36 -24.00
CA ASP A 219 24.66 -9.47 -23.33
C ASP A 219 25.62 -8.34 -23.74
N GLY A 220 25.28 -7.57 -24.77
CA GLY A 220 26.14 -6.55 -25.39
C GLY A 220 25.76 -5.10 -25.10
N VAL A 221 25.01 -4.80 -24.04
CA VAL A 221 24.50 -3.45 -23.79
C VAL A 221 25.63 -2.50 -23.31
N PRO A 222 26.06 -1.49 -24.09
CA PRO A 222 27.15 -0.61 -23.70
C PRO A 222 26.65 0.40 -22.67
N GLY A 223 27.24 0.39 -21.47
CA GLY A 223 26.94 1.35 -20.40
C GLY A 223 26.70 0.73 -19.02
N THR A 224 26.83 -0.59 -18.84
CA THR A 224 26.82 -1.23 -17.52
C THR A 224 28.25 -1.56 -17.08
N ASP A 225 29.10 -0.54 -16.96
CA ASP A 225 30.24 -0.65 -16.02
C ASP A 225 29.74 -0.58 -14.57
N GLU A 226 28.50 -0.17 -14.36
CA GLU A 226 27.74 -0.45 -13.15
C GLU A 226 26.98 -1.77 -13.35
N LYS A 227 27.50 -2.85 -12.75
CA LYS A 227 26.73 -4.08 -12.56
C LYS A 227 25.40 -3.71 -11.88
N PRO A 228 24.25 -4.18 -12.39
CA PRO A 228 22.99 -4.00 -11.67
C PRO A 228 23.10 -4.69 -10.30
N LEU A 229 22.73 -3.95 -9.25
CA LEU A 229 22.64 -4.42 -7.86
C LEU A 229 21.70 -5.62 -7.72
#